data_AF-A0A7C5W8E8-F1
#
_entry.id   AF-A0A7C5W8E8-F1
#
_cell.length_a   1.000
_cell.length_b   1.000
_cell.length_c   1.000
_cell.angle_alpha   90.00
_cell.angle_beta   90.00
_cell.angle_gamma   90.00
#
_symmetry.space_group_name_H-M   'P 1'
#
loop_
_entity.id
_entity.type
_entity.pdbx_description
1 polymer ?
#
loop_
_entity_poly.entity_id
_entity_poly.type
_entity_poly.pdbx_seq_one_letter_code
_entity_poly.pdbx_strand_id
1 'polypeptide(L)'
;MEIERLPRFSENMESATVTRVLVREGDVVRQGAPLFEMVTSKAEFDYESTVAGTVLAVLAGEKDELPVGYALLVTGEADEQSKVEEIREENRRLLAAFRPGGMNIETATGTTGGGRVEAGEKVRATPAARRLAKEKGVELAAVKEALNITGIVREENVVKYAERKGEAG
;
A
#
# COMPACT_ATOMS: atom_id res chain seq x y z
N MET A 1 19.79 6.58 -12.62
CA MET A 1 18.32 6.34 -12.59
C MET A 1 17.71 6.45 -13.97
N GLU A 2 16.79 5.54 -14.26
CA GLU A 2 15.95 5.50 -15.45
C GLU A 2 14.49 5.31 -15.01
N ILE A 3 13.55 5.97 -15.70
CA ILE A 3 12.13 5.93 -15.38
C ILE A 3 11.39 5.37 -16.58
N GLU A 4 10.71 4.25 -16.40
CA GLU A 4 9.89 3.69 -17.46
C GLU A 4 8.48 4.21 -17.34
N ARG A 5 8.08 5.03 -18.32
CA ARG A 5 6.74 5.61 -18.39
C ARG A 5 5.93 4.89 -19.46
N LEU A 6 4.64 4.68 -19.20
CA LEU A 6 3.71 4.10 -20.17
C LEU A 6 3.70 4.94 -21.46
N PRO A 7 4.23 4.42 -22.58
CA PRO A 7 4.26 5.15 -23.82
C PRO A 7 2.89 5.07 -24.51
N ARG A 8 2.66 6.01 -25.43
CA ARG A 8 1.46 5.99 -26.27
C ARG A 8 1.67 5.03 -27.43
N PHE A 9 1.11 3.83 -27.35
CA PHE A 9 1.21 2.82 -28.43
C PHE A 9 0.23 3.08 -29.59
N SER A 10 -0.84 3.86 -29.38
CA SER A 10 -1.80 4.20 -30.44
C SER A 10 -2.26 5.65 -30.35
N GLU A 11 -2.60 6.25 -31.50
CA GLU A 11 -3.16 7.60 -31.58
C GLU A 11 -4.47 7.74 -30.79
N ASN A 12 -5.17 6.65 -30.47
CA ASN A 12 -6.38 6.66 -29.64
C ASN A 12 -6.18 5.99 -28.26
N MET A 13 -4.94 5.76 -27.83
CA MET A 13 -4.64 5.20 -26.51
C MET A 13 -4.52 6.33 -25.47
N GLU A 14 -5.38 6.29 -24.45
CA GLU A 14 -5.36 7.22 -23.31
C GLU A 14 -4.93 6.54 -22.00
N SER A 15 -5.22 5.25 -21.87
CA SER A 15 -4.82 4.41 -20.74
C SER A 15 -4.51 2.97 -21.15
N ALA A 16 -3.88 2.23 -20.23
CA ALA A 16 -3.72 0.79 -20.29
C ALA A 16 -3.95 0.17 -18.92
N THR A 17 -4.50 -1.04 -18.90
CA THR A 17 -4.73 -1.80 -17.69
C THR A 17 -3.61 -2.80 -17.49
N VAL A 18 -3.00 -2.80 -16.31
CA VAL A 18 -2.00 -3.80 -15.93
C VAL A 18 -2.72 -5.10 -15.58
N THR A 19 -2.48 -6.19 -16.31
CA THR A 19 -3.05 -7.50 -15.96
C THR A 19 -2.21 -8.19 -14.91
N ARG A 20 -0.88 -8.05 -14.99
CA ARG A 20 0.08 -8.69 -14.09
C ARG A 20 1.37 -7.90 -13.93
N VAL A 21 1.94 -7.98 -12.74
CA VAL A 21 3.24 -7.39 -12.40
C VAL A 21 4.25 -8.52 -12.21
N LEU A 22 5.29 -8.54 -13.04
CA LEU A 22 6.31 -9.59 -13.04
C LEU A 22 7.58 -9.18 -12.28
N VAL A 23 7.66 -7.94 -11.80
CA VAL A 23 8.82 -7.38 -11.10
C VAL A 23 8.52 -6.90 -9.70
N ARG A 24 9.58 -6.75 -8.88
CA ARG A 24 9.49 -6.32 -7.48
C ARG A 24 10.58 -5.30 -7.17
N GLU A 25 10.37 -4.52 -6.12
CA GLU A 25 11.38 -3.60 -5.59
C GLU A 25 12.62 -4.39 -5.14
N GLY A 26 13.79 -3.96 -5.58
CA GLY A 26 15.08 -4.62 -5.35
C GLY A 26 15.45 -5.71 -6.36
N ASP A 27 14.59 -6.02 -7.32
CA ASP A 27 14.87 -7.04 -8.33
C ASP A 27 15.84 -6.52 -9.42
N VAL A 28 16.61 -7.41 -10.05
CA VAL A 28 17.59 -7.04 -11.08
C VAL A 28 17.02 -7.36 -12.45
N VAL A 29 16.63 -6.32 -13.18
CA VAL A 29 16.06 -6.43 -14.53
C VAL A 29 17.15 -6.27 -15.59
N ARG A 30 16.96 -6.96 -16.71
CA ARG A 30 17.83 -6.86 -17.90
C ARG A 30 17.08 -6.17 -19.01
N GLN A 31 17.80 -5.58 -19.95
CA GLN A 31 17.21 -5.08 -21.19
C GLN A 31 16.47 -6.21 -21.90
N GLY A 32 15.22 -5.98 -22.30
CA GLY A 32 14.33 -6.97 -22.89
C GLY A 32 13.70 -7.95 -21.89
N ALA A 33 13.86 -7.76 -20.58
CA ALA A 33 13.16 -8.56 -19.59
C ALA A 33 11.68 -8.12 -19.50
N PRO A 34 10.71 -9.06 -19.46
CA PRO A 34 9.30 -8.71 -19.29
C PRO A 34 9.04 -8.19 -17.87
N LEU A 35 8.42 -7.01 -17.78
CA LEU A 35 8.18 -6.31 -16.52
C LEU A 35 6.71 -6.35 -16.11
N PHE A 36 5.83 -6.07 -17.06
CA PHE A 36 4.39 -5.99 -16.84
C PHE A 36 3.65 -6.62 -18.02
N GLU A 37 2.60 -7.36 -17.71
CA GLU A 37 1.61 -7.75 -18.71
C GLU A 37 0.52 -6.67 -18.70
N MET A 38 0.23 -6.08 -19.87
CA MET A 38 -0.71 -4.97 -19.98
C MET A 38 -1.70 -5.20 -21.11
N VAL A 39 -2.93 -4.73 -20.92
CA VAL A 39 -3.98 -4.81 -21.92
C VAL A 39 -4.57 -3.43 -22.18
N THR A 40 -4.79 -3.15 -23.46
CA THR A 40 -5.55 -2.00 -23.93
C THR A 40 -6.90 -2.46 -24.45
N SER A 41 -7.77 -1.51 -24.81
CA SER A 41 -9.03 -1.81 -25.49
C SER A 41 -8.88 -2.55 -26.84
N LYS A 42 -7.66 -2.62 -27.40
CA LYS A 42 -7.39 -3.19 -28.73
C LYS A 42 -6.46 -4.40 -28.73
N ALA A 43 -5.51 -4.47 -27.81
CA ALA A 43 -4.48 -5.49 -27.79
C ALA A 43 -3.91 -5.70 -26.37
N GLU A 44 -3.48 -6.91 -26.11
CA GLU A 44 -2.65 -7.30 -24.97
C GLU A 44 -1.18 -7.31 -25.42
N PHE A 45 -0.29 -6.80 -24.57
CA PHE A 45 1.13 -6.68 -24.86
C PHE A 45 1.96 -6.79 -23.58
N ASP A 46 3.18 -7.31 -23.73
CA ASP A 46 4.17 -7.35 -22.67
C ASP A 46 5.00 -6.06 -22.69
N TYR A 47 5.09 -5.38 -21.55
CA TYR A 47 6.00 -4.25 -21.38
C TYR A 47 7.37 -4.77 -20.97
N GLU A 48 8.33 -4.67 -21.88
CA GLU A 48 9.71 -5.10 -21.69
C GLU A 48 10.61 -3.94 -21.24
N SER A 49 11.62 -4.26 -20.42
CA SER A 49 12.57 -3.27 -19.92
C SER A 49 13.44 -2.70 -21.03
N THR A 50 13.46 -1.38 -21.18
CA THR A 50 14.35 -0.71 -22.12
C THR A 50 15.80 -0.66 -21.64
N VAL A 51 16.00 -0.82 -20.33
CA VAL A 51 17.30 -0.74 -19.66
C VAL A 51 17.59 -1.94 -18.76
N ALA A 52 18.85 -2.11 -18.37
CA ALA A 52 19.25 -3.07 -17.35
C ALA A 52 19.59 -2.32 -16.05
N GLY A 53 19.13 -2.83 -14.91
CA GLY A 53 19.36 -2.18 -13.62
C GLY A 53 18.63 -2.83 -12.46
N THR A 54 18.77 -2.26 -11.27
CA THR A 54 18.03 -2.66 -10.08
C THR A 54 16.76 -1.83 -9.98
N VAL A 55 15.63 -2.50 -9.76
CA VAL A 55 14.34 -1.85 -9.53
C VAL A 55 14.37 -1.15 -8.18
N LEU A 56 14.23 0.16 -8.17
CA LEU A 56 14.13 0.95 -6.94
C LEU A 56 12.71 0.94 -6.40
N ALA A 57 11.73 1.08 -7.29
CA ALA A 57 10.33 1.04 -6.94
C ALA A 57 9.46 0.61 -8.12
N VAL A 58 8.40 -0.13 -7.79
CA VAL A 58 7.33 -0.49 -8.72
C VAL A 58 6.13 0.38 -8.36
N LEU A 59 5.68 1.18 -9.32
CA LEU A 59 4.61 2.18 -9.12
C LEU A 59 3.28 1.71 -9.68
N ALA A 60 3.31 0.85 -10.71
CA ALA A 60 2.16 0.20 -11.29
C ALA A 60 1.68 -0.98 -10.42
N GLY A 61 0.39 -1.02 -10.09
CA GLY A 61 -0.26 -2.14 -9.41
C GLY A 61 -0.92 -3.13 -10.38
N GLU A 62 -1.09 -4.37 -9.95
CA GLU A 62 -1.88 -5.36 -10.69
C GLU A 62 -3.35 -4.92 -10.74
N LYS A 63 -3.96 -5.00 -11.93
CA LYS A 63 -5.35 -4.59 -12.24
C LYS A 63 -5.60 -3.07 -12.20
N ASP A 64 -4.54 -2.26 -12.11
CA ASP A 64 -4.67 -0.81 -12.20
C ASP A 64 -4.81 -0.35 -13.65
N GLU A 65 -5.67 0.65 -13.88
CA GLU A 65 -5.76 1.37 -15.13
C GLU A 65 -4.92 2.64 -15.06
N LEU A 66 -3.87 2.69 -15.87
CA LEU A 66 -2.84 3.72 -15.82
C LEU A 66 -2.93 4.63 -17.07
N PRO A 67 -2.88 5.96 -16.91
CA PRO A 67 -2.86 6.89 -18.03
C PRO A 67 -1.53 6.85 -18.78
N VAL A 68 -1.56 7.23 -20.05
CA VAL A 68 -0.33 7.48 -20.83
C VAL A 68 0.56 8.51 -20.11
N GLY A 69 1.86 8.22 -20.03
CA GLY A 69 2.83 9.03 -19.31
C GLY A 69 3.00 8.68 -17.83
N TYR A 70 2.18 7.78 -17.29
CA TYR A 70 2.36 7.25 -15.94
C TYR A 70 3.69 6.50 -15.80
N ALA A 71 4.48 6.81 -14.76
CA ALA A 71 5.71 6.08 -14.48
C ALA A 71 5.39 4.70 -13.90
N LEU A 72 5.73 3.64 -14.62
CA LEU A 72 5.47 2.25 -14.26
C LEU A 72 6.47 1.75 -13.21
N LEU A 73 7.75 2.03 -13.44
CA LEU A 73 8.84 1.62 -12.56
C LEU A 73 9.98 2.65 -12.58
N VAL A 74 10.79 2.59 -11.54
CA VAL A 74 12.05 3.35 -11.47
C VAL A 74 13.18 2.37 -11.24
N THR A 75 14.20 2.43 -12.10
CA THR A 75 15.43 1.64 -12.00
C THR A 75 16.61 2.55 -11.72
N GLY A 76 17.57 2.10 -10.91
CA GLY A 76 18.73 2.92 -10.56
C GLY A 76 19.50 2.40 -9.36
N GLU A 77 20.24 3.31 -8.71
CA GLU A 77 21.04 3.01 -7.53
C GLU A 77 20.26 3.34 -6.24
N ALA A 78 20.58 2.65 -5.14
CA ALA A 78 19.84 2.75 -3.88
C ALA A 78 19.81 4.16 -3.27
N ASP A 79 20.74 5.04 -3.65
CA ASP A 79 20.83 6.42 -3.18
C ASP A 79 19.74 7.33 -3.80
N GLU A 80 19.04 6.88 -4.84
CA GLU A 80 18.08 7.71 -5.59
C GLU A 80 16.62 7.59 -5.08
N GLN A 81 16.40 7.05 -3.88
CA GLN A 81 15.05 6.89 -3.29
C GLN A 81 14.29 8.21 -3.14
N SER A 82 14.95 9.33 -2.90
CA SER A 82 14.27 10.63 -2.79
C SER A 82 13.54 11.03 -4.08
N LYS A 83 14.07 10.65 -5.25
CA LYS A 83 13.44 10.93 -6.55
C LYS A 83 12.26 10.00 -6.83
N VAL A 84 12.29 8.77 -6.29
CA VAL A 84 11.15 7.84 -6.38
C VAL A 84 9.90 8.48 -5.76
N GLU A 85 10.06 9.17 -4.63
CA GLU A 85 8.93 9.80 -3.96
C GLU A 85 8.36 10.98 -4.76
N GLU A 86 9.21 11.79 -5.40
CA GLU A 86 8.78 12.85 -6.32
C GLU A 86 7.96 12.28 -7.49
N ILE A 87 8.40 11.17 -8.08
CA ILE A 87 7.66 10.48 -9.15
C ILE A 87 6.34 9.90 -8.65
N ARG A 88 6.29 9.35 -7.42
CA ARG A 88 5.03 8.91 -6.80
C ARG A 88 4.03 10.06 -6.70
N GLU A 89 4.48 11.24 -6.32
CA GLU A 89 3.62 12.43 -6.27
C GLU A 89 3.14 12.86 -7.67
N GLU A 90 4.03 12.82 -8.67
CA GLU A 90 3.69 13.09 -10.07
C GLU A 90 2.63 12.11 -10.58
N ASN A 91 2.85 10.81 -10.37
CA ASN A 91 1.92 9.74 -10.71
C ASN A 91 0.56 9.90 -10.01
N ARG A 92 0.56 10.30 -8.73
CA ARG A 92 -0.67 10.58 -7.98
C ARG A 92 -1.44 11.76 -8.60
N ARG A 93 -0.74 12.80 -9.07
CA ARG A 93 -1.38 13.91 -9.80
C ARG A 93 -1.91 13.47 -11.16
N LEU A 94 -1.17 12.68 -11.91
CA LEU A 94 -1.60 12.10 -13.19
C LEU A 94 -2.86 11.25 -13.03
N LEU A 95 -2.88 10.35 -12.05
CA LEU A 95 -4.05 9.53 -11.71
C LEU A 95 -5.23 10.34 -11.14
N ALA A 96 -4.99 11.48 -10.50
CA ALA A 96 -6.09 12.35 -10.06
C ALA A 96 -6.69 13.16 -11.22
N ALA A 97 -5.88 13.52 -12.21
CA ALA A 97 -6.30 14.22 -13.42
C ALA A 97 -7.00 13.28 -14.42
N PHE A 98 -6.46 12.07 -14.58
CA PHE A 98 -7.11 10.99 -15.30
C PHE A 98 -8.26 10.47 -14.43
N ARG A 99 -9.52 10.65 -14.82
CA ARG A 99 -10.67 10.16 -14.03
C ARG A 99 -11.08 8.77 -14.52
N PRO A 100 -10.52 7.65 -14.03
CA PRO A 100 -11.29 6.42 -14.06
C PRO A 100 -12.45 6.62 -13.06
N GLY A 101 -13.65 6.19 -13.42
CA GLY A 101 -14.88 6.43 -12.65
C GLY A 101 -14.65 6.21 -11.15
N GLY A 102 -15.05 7.21 -10.35
CA GLY A 102 -14.76 7.28 -8.92
C GLY A 102 -15.12 6.00 -8.19
N MET A 103 -14.11 5.24 -7.81
CA MET A 103 -14.23 4.25 -6.77
C MET A 103 -13.03 4.37 -5.85
N ASN A 104 -13.37 4.72 -4.62
CA ASN A 104 -12.56 4.89 -3.44
C ASN A 104 -11.40 3.87 -3.38
N ILE A 105 -10.20 4.29 -3.76
CA ILE A 105 -8.99 3.77 -3.12
C ILE A 105 -8.66 4.77 -2.04
N GLU A 106 -9.13 4.44 -0.85
CA GLU A 106 -8.67 5.00 0.40
C GLU A 106 -7.18 5.25 0.32
N THR A 107 -6.85 6.47 0.68
CA THR A 107 -5.53 7.02 0.84
C THR A 107 -4.70 6.10 1.73
N ALA A 108 -3.97 5.15 1.14
CA ALA A 108 -2.88 4.45 1.79
C ALA A 108 -1.68 5.41 1.83
N THR A 109 -1.81 6.48 2.62
CA THR A 109 -0.72 7.29 3.11
C THR A 109 0.11 6.46 4.10
N GLY A 110 1.06 5.67 3.60
CA GLY A 110 2.41 5.72 4.17
C GLY A 110 3.08 6.92 3.52
N THR A 111 3.61 7.93 4.20
CA THR A 111 4.52 7.88 5.35
C THR A 111 4.52 9.26 6.02
N THR A 112 4.63 9.34 7.34
CA THR A 112 5.64 10.18 8.02
C THR A 112 5.67 9.80 9.50
N GLY A 113 6.83 9.30 9.94
CA GLY A 113 7.16 9.11 11.33
C GLY A 113 7.15 10.46 12.06
N GLY A 114 6.46 10.48 13.19
CA GLY A 114 6.37 11.62 14.09
C GLY A 114 5.68 11.18 15.39
N GLY A 115 6.16 10.07 15.96
CA GLY A 115 5.65 9.52 17.20
C GLY A 115 6.80 9.04 18.06
N ARG A 116 7.51 9.98 18.69
CA ARG A 116 8.12 9.67 20.00
C ARG A 116 6.96 9.50 20.97
N VAL A 117 6.41 8.29 21.04
CA VAL A 117 5.68 7.82 22.21
C VAL A 117 6.25 6.47 22.59
N GLU A 118 6.57 6.43 23.87
CA GLU A 118 7.34 5.43 24.58
C GLU A 118 6.70 4.04 24.49
N ALA A 119 7.52 3.05 24.84
CA ALA A 119 7.16 1.65 24.95
C ALA A 119 5.76 1.43 25.54
N GLY A 120 4.88 0.83 24.75
CA GLY A 120 3.57 0.35 25.19
C GLY A 120 3.16 -0.79 24.30
N GLU A 121 3.32 -2.01 24.80
CA GLU A 121 3.01 -3.27 24.15
C GLU A 121 1.61 -3.22 23.48
N LYS A 122 1.57 -3.07 22.14
CA LYS A 122 0.32 -3.02 21.39
C LYS A 122 -0.42 -4.35 21.55
N VAL A 123 -1.39 -4.39 22.45
CA VAL A 123 -2.25 -5.54 22.66
C VAL A 123 -2.99 -5.88 21.37
N ARG A 124 -2.80 -7.11 20.89
CA ARG A 124 -3.58 -7.66 19.78
C ARG A 124 -4.99 -7.93 20.31
N ALA A 125 -6.00 -7.32 19.70
CA ALA A 125 -7.40 -7.44 20.11
C ALA A 125 -8.32 -7.49 18.89
N THR A 126 -9.43 -8.24 18.98
CA THR A 126 -10.43 -8.30 17.91
C THR A 126 -11.17 -6.97 17.75
N PRO A 127 -11.72 -6.64 16.57
CA PRO A 127 -12.45 -5.38 16.34
C PRO A 127 -13.65 -5.20 17.28
N ALA A 128 -14.36 -6.29 17.60
CA ALA A 128 -15.45 -6.29 18.60
C ALA A 128 -14.94 -5.92 20.01
N ALA A 129 -13.81 -6.49 20.44
CA ALA A 129 -13.18 -6.16 21.72
C ALA A 129 -12.77 -4.68 21.79
N ARG A 130 -12.18 -4.14 20.72
CA ARG A 130 -11.80 -2.72 20.63
C ARG A 130 -13.01 -1.79 20.74
N ARG A 131 -14.11 -2.14 20.06
CA ARG A 131 -15.35 -1.37 20.08
C ARG A 131 -15.96 -1.35 21.48
N LEU A 132 -16.08 -2.51 22.11
CA LEU A 132 -16.67 -2.62 23.45
C LEU A 132 -15.79 -1.96 24.53
N ALA A 133 -14.47 -2.06 24.40
CA ALA A 133 -13.52 -1.43 25.31
C ALA A 133 -13.66 0.10 25.29
N LYS A 134 -13.81 0.68 24.10
CA LYS A 134 -14.03 2.12 23.93
C LYS A 134 -15.37 2.58 24.50
N GLU A 135 -16.42 1.79 24.32
CA GLU A 135 -17.77 2.11 24.81
C GLU A 135 -17.87 2.07 26.34
N LYS A 136 -17.20 1.09 26.97
CA LYS A 136 -17.19 0.93 28.44
C LYS A 136 -16.04 1.64 29.15
N GLY A 137 -15.20 2.41 28.44
CA GLY A 137 -14.05 3.10 29.02
C GLY A 137 -13.00 2.15 29.64
N VAL A 138 -12.77 1.02 28.97
CA VAL A 138 -11.87 -0.06 29.39
C VAL A 138 -10.62 -0.04 28.50
N GLU A 139 -9.45 -0.21 29.10
CA GLU A 139 -8.18 -0.26 28.38
C GLU A 139 -7.77 -1.70 28.05
N LEU A 140 -7.45 -1.97 26.78
CA LEU A 140 -7.14 -3.32 26.30
C LEU A 140 -5.85 -3.90 26.92
N ALA A 141 -4.91 -3.03 27.29
CA ALA A 141 -3.70 -3.39 28.06
C ALA A 141 -4.09 -3.96 29.43
N ALA A 142 -4.87 -3.21 30.19
CA ALA A 142 -5.36 -3.65 31.50
C ALA A 142 -6.21 -4.94 31.43
N VAL A 143 -7.00 -5.12 30.36
CA VAL A 143 -7.74 -6.38 30.14
C VAL A 143 -6.79 -7.55 29.94
N LYS A 144 -5.74 -7.37 29.12
CA LYS A 144 -4.75 -8.41 28.84
C LYS A 144 -3.98 -8.78 30.12
N GLU A 145 -3.57 -7.80 30.90
CA GLU A 145 -2.82 -7.98 32.14
C GLU A 145 -3.70 -8.60 33.24
N ALA A 146 -4.90 -8.08 33.47
CA ALA A 146 -5.80 -8.57 34.51
C ALA A 146 -6.31 -9.99 34.26
N LEU A 147 -6.41 -10.40 33.00
CA LEU A 147 -6.83 -11.75 32.61
C LEU A 147 -5.65 -12.63 32.17
N ASN A 148 -4.40 -12.15 32.28
CA ASN A 148 -3.18 -12.85 31.85
C ASN A 148 -3.28 -13.49 30.45
N ILE A 149 -3.83 -12.74 29.49
CA ILE A 149 -4.06 -13.23 28.13
C ILE A 149 -2.76 -13.13 27.34
N THR A 150 -2.19 -14.27 26.96
CA THR A 150 -0.98 -14.33 26.11
C THR A 150 -1.26 -14.13 24.63
N GLY A 151 -2.53 -14.11 24.22
CA GLY A 151 -2.98 -14.02 22.84
C GLY A 151 -3.82 -12.78 22.51
N ILE A 152 -4.84 -12.98 21.66
CA ILE A 152 -5.71 -11.90 21.19
C ILE A 152 -6.82 -11.63 22.23
N VAL A 153 -6.98 -10.39 22.65
CA VAL A 153 -8.10 -9.97 23.51
C VAL A 153 -9.40 -9.99 22.68
N ARG A 154 -10.36 -10.82 23.11
CA ARG A 154 -11.70 -10.93 22.53
C ARG A 154 -12.71 -10.12 23.33
N GLU A 155 -13.91 -9.96 22.76
CA GLU A 155 -15.00 -9.23 23.40
C GLU A 155 -15.34 -9.78 24.79
N GLU A 156 -15.36 -11.11 24.97
CA GLU A 156 -15.64 -11.74 26.26
C GLU A 156 -14.69 -11.26 27.38
N ASN A 157 -13.43 -11.00 27.02
CA ASN A 157 -12.40 -10.62 27.98
C ASN A 157 -12.63 -9.17 28.44
N VAL A 158 -13.07 -8.33 27.51
CA VAL A 158 -13.45 -6.94 27.80
C VAL A 158 -14.71 -6.89 28.67
N VAL A 159 -15.71 -7.75 28.40
CA VAL A 159 -16.91 -7.88 29.25
C VAL A 159 -16.53 -8.30 30.66
N LYS A 160 -15.77 -9.40 30.81
CA LYS A 160 -15.33 -9.93 32.11
C LYS A 160 -14.54 -8.90 32.92
N TYR A 161 -13.68 -8.14 32.25
CA TYR A 161 -12.92 -7.06 32.90
C TYR A 161 -13.82 -5.87 33.29
N ALA A 162 -14.78 -5.49 32.45
CA ALA A 162 -15.69 -4.40 32.71
C ALA A 162 -16.62 -4.68 33.89
N GLU A 163 -17.12 -5.92 34.03
CA GLU A 163 -17.94 -6.34 35.18
C GLU A 163 -17.14 -6.26 36.48
N ARG A 164 -15.91 -6.79 36.48
CA ARG A 164 -15.02 -6.74 37.64
C ARG A 164 -14.60 -5.32 38.04
N LYS A 165 -14.52 -4.39 37.08
CA LYS A 165 -14.27 -2.96 37.33
C LYS A 165 -15.53 -2.25 37.84
N GLY A 166 -16.72 -2.72 37.47
CA GLY A 166 -18.00 -2.15 37.89
C GLY A 166 -18.40 -2.47 39.34
N GLU A 167 -17.92 -3.58 39.90
CA GLU A 167 -18.19 -3.95 41.31
C GLU A 167 -17.29 -3.23 42.33
N ALA A 168 -16.28 -2.48 41.88
CA ALA A 168 -15.34 -1.76 42.74
C ALA A 168 -15.61 -0.24 42.85
N GLY A 169 -16.78 0.21 42.39
CA GLY A 169 -17.22 1.62 42.42
C GLY A 169 -18.35 1.88 43.40
#